data_AF-A0A4R2U152-F1
#
_entry.id   AF-A0A4R2U152-F1
#
_cell.length_a   1.000
_cell.length_b   1.000
_cell.length_c   1.000
_cell.angle_alpha   90.00
_cell.angle_beta   90.00
_cell.angle_gamma   90.00
#
_symmetry.space_group_name_H-M   'P 1'
#
loop_
_entity.id
_entity.type
_entity.pdbx_description
1 polymer ?
#
loop_
_entity_poly.entity_id
_entity_poly.type
_entity_poly.pdbx_seq_one_letter_code
_entity_poly.pdbx_strand_id
1 'polypeptide(L)'
;MPHAFYYARRPARFLEKDGRAGIDVLAAEDLSSLKGGNVPNNALHITLTTRDVLRAVFPPNLWERVETTLMIDCGPAQVHSQDFDGEAMERIWLATLKLSDGSITAFENAVLLAQIDWRDVLLGAGFGNDLDAHIKWAAVIAA
;
A
#
# COMPACT_ATOMS: atom_id res chain seq x y z
N MET A 1 15.67 34.64 9.59
CA MET A 1 14.54 34.36 8.69
C MET A 1 14.16 32.88 8.84
N PRO A 2 13.16 32.50 9.65
CA PRO A 2 12.69 31.12 9.72
C PRO A 2 11.38 30.97 8.92
N HIS A 3 11.35 30.04 7.97
CA HIS A 3 10.12 29.63 7.28
C HIS A 3 9.51 28.45 8.03
N ALA A 4 8.28 28.64 8.50
CA ALA A 4 7.55 27.69 9.32
C ALA A 4 7.00 26.51 8.50
N PHE A 5 7.23 25.31 9.01
CA PHE A 5 6.54 24.08 8.63
C PHE A 5 5.08 24.16 9.08
N TYR A 6 4.13 23.99 8.16
CA TYR A 6 2.72 23.75 8.48
C TYR A 6 2.36 22.30 8.09
N TYR A 7 2.54 21.38 9.05
CA TYR A 7 1.91 20.06 9.03
C TYR A 7 0.45 20.21 9.49
N ALA A 8 -0.50 20.05 8.57
CA ALA A 8 -1.90 19.92 8.92
C ALA A 8 -2.20 18.47 9.34
N ARG A 9 -2.08 18.20 10.65
CA ARG A 9 -2.70 17.05 11.33
C ARG A 9 -4.18 16.97 10.96
N ARG A 10 -4.64 15.88 10.34
CA ARG A 10 -6.06 15.50 10.43
C ARG A 10 -6.24 14.59 11.65
N PRO A 11 -7.20 14.89 12.54
CA PRO A 11 -7.50 14.05 13.68
C PRO A 11 -8.27 12.79 13.26
N ALA A 12 -7.90 11.67 13.87
CA ALA A 12 -8.65 10.42 13.85
C ALA A 12 -10.14 10.67 14.18
N ARG A 13 -11.03 10.28 13.27
CA ARG A 13 -12.47 10.20 13.56
C ARG A 13 -12.84 8.75 13.81
N PHE A 14 -12.85 8.44 15.10
CA PHE A 14 -13.62 7.39 15.72
C PHE A 14 -15.11 7.63 15.41
N LEU A 15 -15.75 6.69 14.71
CA LEU A 15 -17.21 6.57 14.64
C LEU A 15 -17.56 5.08 14.68
N GLU A 16 -17.68 4.55 15.90
CA GLU A 16 -18.53 3.39 16.15
C GLU A 16 -19.98 3.87 16.25
N LYS A 17 -20.89 3.25 15.49
CA LYS A 17 -22.24 2.89 15.94
C LYS A 17 -22.95 2.00 14.90
N ASP A 18 -23.10 0.74 15.30
CA ASP A 18 -24.18 -0.20 15.00
C ASP A 18 -24.79 -0.21 13.59
N GLY A 19 -24.53 -1.30 12.87
CA GLY A 19 -25.29 -1.63 11.66
C GLY A 19 -24.77 -2.88 10.97
N ARG A 20 -25.25 -4.05 11.41
CA ARG A 20 -25.15 -5.35 10.76
C ARG A 20 -24.95 -5.29 9.23
N ALA A 21 -23.85 -5.84 8.76
CA ALA A 21 -23.79 -6.49 7.45
C ALA A 21 -22.87 -7.71 7.62
N GLY A 22 -23.41 -8.89 7.31
CA GLY A 22 -22.69 -10.15 7.41
C GLY A 22 -21.46 -10.14 6.50
N ILE A 23 -20.35 -10.59 7.05
CA ILE A 23 -19.19 -11.05 6.30
C ILE A 23 -19.55 -12.40 5.71
N ASP A 24 -20.04 -12.39 4.47
CA ASP A 24 -20.03 -13.59 3.64
C ASP A 24 -18.57 -13.91 3.32
N VAL A 25 -18.14 -15.06 3.84
CA VAL A 25 -16.89 -15.73 3.49
C VAL A 25 -17.01 -16.10 2.02
N LEU A 26 -16.50 -15.26 1.11
CA LEU A 26 -16.34 -15.65 -0.28
C LEU A 26 -15.13 -16.57 -0.38
N ALA A 27 -15.45 -17.86 -0.30
CA ALA A 27 -14.64 -18.95 -0.74
C ALA A 27 -14.09 -18.68 -2.15
N ALA A 28 -12.84 -19.10 -2.34
CA ALA A 28 -12.11 -19.02 -3.57
C ALA A 28 -12.71 -19.93 -4.65
N GLU A 29 -13.78 -19.50 -5.33
CA GLU A 29 -14.23 -20.15 -6.56
C GLU A 29 -14.72 -19.11 -7.58
N ASP A 30 -14.28 -19.32 -8.82
CA ASP A 30 -14.81 -18.75 -10.07
C ASP A 30 -14.20 -17.45 -10.62
N LEU A 31 -13.02 -17.60 -11.23
CA LEU A 31 -12.41 -16.62 -12.15
C LEU A 31 -12.96 -16.70 -13.60
N SER A 32 -14.13 -17.30 -13.85
CA SER A 32 -14.60 -17.53 -15.22
C SER A 32 -15.69 -16.57 -15.71
N SER A 33 -16.25 -15.71 -14.85
CA SER A 33 -17.50 -14.98 -15.15
C SER A 33 -17.39 -13.46 -15.38
N LEU A 34 -16.21 -12.86 -15.38
CA LEU A 34 -16.06 -11.41 -15.64
C LEU A 34 -15.96 -11.08 -17.15
N LYS A 35 -17.04 -11.32 -17.89
CA LYS A 35 -17.33 -10.59 -19.14
C LYS A 35 -18.29 -9.45 -18.84
N GLY A 36 -17.79 -8.22 -18.89
CA GLY A 36 -18.60 -7.01 -19.07
C GLY A 36 -19.30 -6.52 -17.80
N GLY A 37 -18.57 -5.82 -16.94
CA GLY A 37 -19.13 -5.03 -15.85
C GLY A 37 -18.23 -3.84 -15.59
N ASN A 38 -18.79 -2.63 -15.66
CA ASN A 38 -18.14 -1.35 -15.40
C ASN A 38 -17.54 -1.33 -13.98
N VAL A 39 -16.28 -1.75 -13.83
CA VAL A 39 -15.52 -1.62 -12.58
C VAL A 39 -15.21 -0.13 -12.40
N PRO A 40 -15.56 0.51 -11.27
CA PRO A 40 -15.19 1.89 -11.05
C PRO A 40 -13.67 2.02 -11.17
N ASN A 41 -13.22 2.87 -12.10
CA ASN A 41 -11.84 3.14 -12.52
C ASN A 41 -10.89 3.68 -11.43
N ASN A 42 -11.16 3.42 -10.14
CA ASN A 42 -10.39 3.92 -9.00
C ASN A 42 -9.98 2.82 -8.00
N ALA A 43 -10.31 1.55 -8.26
CA ALA A 43 -9.85 0.43 -7.45
C ALA A 43 -8.52 -0.11 -7.99
N LEU A 44 -7.42 0.57 -7.67
CA LEU A 44 -6.11 -0.06 -7.82
C LEU A 44 -6.07 -1.28 -6.91
N HIS A 45 -6.01 -2.46 -7.53
CA HIS A 45 -5.88 -3.71 -6.81
C HIS A 45 -4.40 -3.93 -6.47
N ILE A 46 -4.13 -4.30 -5.22
CA ILE A 46 -2.81 -4.75 -4.83
C ILE A 46 -2.44 -6.00 -5.63
N THR A 47 -1.23 -6.03 -6.17
CA THR A 47 -0.77 -7.13 -7.02
C THR A 47 -0.49 -8.38 -6.18
N LEU A 48 -0.47 -9.55 -6.84
CA LEU A 48 -0.15 -10.81 -6.17
C LEU A 48 1.26 -10.78 -5.56
N THR A 49 2.24 -10.24 -6.29
CA THR A 49 3.62 -10.07 -5.81
C THR A 49 3.68 -9.24 -4.53
N THR A 50 2.94 -8.14 -4.46
CA THR A 50 2.91 -7.30 -3.25
C THR A 50 2.30 -8.04 -2.06
N ARG A 51 1.24 -8.86 -2.30
CA ARG A 51 0.65 -9.71 -1.25
C ARG A 51 1.61 -10.79 -0.76
N ASP A 52 2.35 -11.43 -1.65
CA ASP A 52 3.30 -12.47 -1.26
C ASP A 52 4.45 -11.89 -0.43
N VAL A 53 4.97 -10.72 -0.82
CA VAL A 53 5.96 -9.99 -0.02
C VAL A 53 5.40 -9.57 1.33
N LEU A 54 4.17 -9.02 1.38
CA LEU A 54 3.51 -8.66 2.63
C LEU A 54 3.41 -9.88 3.57
N ARG A 55 3.08 -11.05 3.03
CA ARG A 55 2.98 -12.30 3.81
C ARG A 55 4.33 -12.81 4.30
N ALA A 56 5.41 -12.53 3.57
CA ALA A 56 6.76 -12.88 3.96
C ALA A 56 7.33 -11.92 5.03
N VAL A 57 6.95 -10.63 4.98
CA VAL A 57 7.51 -9.58 5.84
C VAL A 57 6.72 -9.44 7.15
N PHE A 58 5.40 -9.65 7.13
CA PHE A 58 4.53 -9.46 8.31
C PHE A 58 3.92 -10.75 8.83
N PRO A 59 3.62 -10.84 10.14
CA PRO A 59 2.86 -11.95 10.68
C PRO A 59 1.38 -11.90 10.26
N PRO A 60 0.68 -13.05 10.21
CA PRO A 60 -0.68 -13.16 9.67
C PRO A 60 -1.74 -12.24 10.29
N ASN A 61 -1.58 -11.91 11.56
CA ASN A 61 -2.48 -11.01 12.29
C ASN A 61 -2.42 -9.55 11.82
N LEU A 62 -1.44 -9.18 10.98
CA LEU A 62 -1.27 -7.83 10.45
C LEU A 62 -1.60 -7.71 8.97
N TRP A 63 -1.82 -8.82 8.25
CA TRP A 63 -1.94 -8.81 6.80
C TRP A 63 -3.07 -7.91 6.28
N GLU A 64 -4.28 -8.09 6.80
CA GLU A 64 -5.46 -7.31 6.39
C GLU A 64 -5.26 -5.80 6.66
N ARG A 65 -4.65 -5.46 7.80
CA ARG A 65 -4.38 -4.06 8.16
C ARG A 65 -3.38 -3.44 7.21
N VAL A 66 -2.25 -4.11 6.95
CA VAL A 66 -1.21 -3.61 6.04
C VAL A 66 -1.75 -3.46 4.62
N GLU A 67 -2.51 -4.45 4.13
CA GLU A 67 -3.14 -4.41 2.81
C GLU A 67 -4.12 -3.24 2.69
N THR A 68 -5.00 -3.06 3.68
CA THR A 68 -5.95 -1.95 3.73
C THR A 68 -5.25 -0.59 3.74
N THR A 69 -4.20 -0.43 4.56
CA THR A 69 -3.44 0.82 4.63
C THR A 69 -2.69 1.10 3.32
N LEU A 70 -2.13 0.09 2.64
CA LEU A 70 -1.52 0.28 1.32
C LEU A 70 -2.51 0.80 0.29
N MET A 71 -3.72 0.23 0.26
CA MET A 71 -4.75 0.63 -0.71
C MET A 71 -5.36 2.01 -0.41
N ILE A 72 -5.63 2.30 0.86
CA ILE A 72 -6.37 3.51 1.27
C ILE A 72 -5.42 4.67 1.58
N ASP A 73 -4.38 4.44 2.36
CA ASP A 73 -3.51 5.51 2.87
C ASP A 73 -2.23 5.66 2.02
N CYS A 74 -1.87 4.67 1.22
CA CYS A 74 -0.75 4.70 0.27
C CYS A 74 -1.23 4.54 -1.18
N GLY A 75 -2.44 5.00 -1.50
CA GLY A 75 -2.98 5.04 -2.86
C GLY A 75 -2.51 6.28 -3.66
N PRO A 76 -2.74 6.33 -5.00
CA PRO A 76 -2.25 7.42 -5.86
C PRO A 76 -2.76 8.81 -5.45
N ALA A 77 -4.00 8.88 -4.96
CA ALA A 77 -4.59 10.13 -4.51
C ALA A 77 -3.88 10.70 -3.28
N GLN A 78 -3.23 9.84 -2.49
CA GLN A 78 -2.56 10.15 -1.23
C GLN A 78 -1.07 10.43 -1.43
N VAL A 79 -0.43 9.77 -2.40
CA VAL A 79 0.98 10.05 -2.77
C VAL A 79 1.14 11.21 -3.76
N HIS A 80 0.10 12.04 -3.93
CA HIS A 80 0.08 13.23 -4.79
C HIS A 80 0.55 12.98 -6.24
N SER A 81 0.33 11.77 -6.74
CA SER A 81 0.74 11.36 -8.08
C SER A 81 -0.46 10.82 -8.85
N GLN A 82 -1.22 11.76 -9.44
CA GLN A 82 -2.46 11.46 -10.15
C GLN A 82 -2.26 10.62 -11.42
N ASP A 83 -1.02 10.54 -11.91
CA ASP A 83 -0.66 9.86 -13.15
C ASP A 83 -0.02 8.48 -12.94
N PHE A 84 0.06 7.98 -11.69
CA PHE A 84 0.62 6.66 -11.44
C PHE A 84 -0.34 5.54 -11.86
N ASP A 85 0.18 4.67 -12.72
CA ASP A 85 -0.43 3.39 -13.06
C ASP A 85 -0.16 2.34 -11.96
N GLY A 86 -0.68 1.13 -12.16
CA GLY A 86 -0.52 0.04 -11.21
C GLY A 86 0.94 -0.37 -10.98
N GLU A 87 1.80 -0.22 -11.97
CA GLU A 87 3.22 -0.59 -11.89
C GLU A 87 4.03 0.43 -11.07
N ALA A 88 3.80 1.73 -11.31
CA ALA A 88 4.39 2.80 -10.52
C ALA A 88 3.96 2.72 -9.03
N MET A 89 2.69 2.36 -8.78
CA MET A 89 2.19 2.15 -7.42
C MET A 89 2.78 0.90 -6.76
N GLU A 90 2.93 -0.20 -7.49
CA GLU A 90 3.56 -1.42 -6.97
C GLU A 90 4.96 -1.15 -6.43
N ARG A 91 5.75 -0.38 -7.18
CA ARG A 91 7.11 -0.01 -6.76
C ARG A 91 7.12 0.77 -5.44
N ILE A 92 6.15 1.65 -5.21
CA ILE A 92 6.02 2.43 -3.97
C ILE A 92 5.55 1.53 -2.84
N TRP A 93 4.57 0.67 -3.07
CA TRP A 93 4.09 -0.28 -2.06
C TRP A 93 5.20 -1.21 -1.59
N LEU A 94 5.97 -1.79 -2.52
CA LEU A 94 7.11 -2.63 -2.18
C LEU A 94 8.21 -1.86 -1.45
N ALA A 95 8.45 -0.59 -1.80
CA ALA A 95 9.39 0.25 -1.07
C ALA A 95 8.95 0.51 0.38
N THR A 96 7.66 0.80 0.57
CA THR A 96 7.05 0.99 1.89
C THR A 96 7.14 -0.30 2.73
N LEU A 97 6.85 -1.46 2.13
CA LEU A 97 7.00 -2.76 2.78
C LEU A 97 8.46 -3.04 3.14
N LYS A 98 9.41 -2.73 2.25
CA LYS A 98 10.84 -2.90 2.53
C LYS A 98 11.33 -2.03 3.67
N LEU A 99 10.93 -0.75 3.70
CA LEU A 99 11.30 0.18 4.77
C LEU A 99 10.67 -0.19 6.13
N SER A 100 9.56 -0.91 6.12
CA SER A 100 8.90 -1.34 7.33
C SER A 100 9.64 -2.43 8.11
N ASP A 101 10.46 -3.25 7.42
CA ASP A 101 11.19 -4.39 8.01
C ASP A 101 10.30 -5.28 8.93
N GLY A 102 9.02 -5.46 8.57
CA GLY A 102 8.04 -6.25 9.33
C GLY A 102 7.45 -5.57 10.56
N SER A 103 7.87 -4.34 10.87
CA SER A 103 7.35 -3.54 11.97
C SER A 103 6.18 -2.66 11.54
N ILE A 104 5.05 -2.76 12.23
CA ILE A 104 3.86 -1.94 11.95
C ILE A 104 4.14 -0.44 12.16
N THR A 105 4.96 -0.08 13.15
CA THR A 105 5.31 1.33 13.40
C THR A 105 6.19 1.89 12.29
N ALA A 106 7.15 1.11 11.80
CA ALA A 106 7.99 1.52 10.68
C ALA A 106 7.18 1.59 9.38
N PHE A 107 6.23 0.68 9.18
CA PHE A 107 5.28 0.72 8.07
C PHE A 107 4.45 2.01 8.06
N GLU A 108 3.81 2.35 9.19
CA GLU A 108 3.01 3.58 9.29
C GLU A 108 3.85 4.83 9.04
N ASN A 109 5.09 4.86 9.53
CA ASN A 109 6.02 5.95 9.23
C ASN A 109 6.41 6.01 7.75
N ALA A 110 6.63 4.87 7.10
CA ALA A 110 6.93 4.80 5.68
C ALA A 110 5.73 5.23 4.82
N VAL A 111 4.51 4.90 5.22
CA VAL A 111 3.26 5.38 4.57
C VAL A 111 3.15 6.90 4.68
N LEU A 112 3.40 7.47 5.86
CA LEU A 112 3.41 8.91 6.04
C LEU A 112 4.49 9.59 5.18
N LEU A 113 5.68 8.98 5.09
CA LEU A 113 6.74 9.48 4.22
C LEU A 113 6.32 9.43 2.75
N ALA A 114 5.64 8.37 2.30
CA ALA A 114 5.14 8.25 0.93
C ALA A 114 4.14 9.36 0.58
N GLN A 115 3.28 9.74 1.53
CA GLN A 115 2.33 10.84 1.36
C GLN A 115 3.02 12.21 1.29
N ILE A 116 4.18 12.38 1.94
CA ILE A 116 4.95 13.63 1.90
C ILE A 116 5.77 13.70 0.62
N ASP A 117 6.62 12.70 0.38
CA ASP A 117 7.44 12.55 -0.82
C ASP A 117 7.74 11.07 -1.09
N TRP A 118 7.04 10.49 -2.05
CA TRP A 118 7.24 9.10 -2.47
C TRP A 118 8.65 8.83 -3.01
N ARG A 119 9.39 9.87 -3.47
CA ARG A 119 10.77 9.71 -3.93
C ARG A 119 11.70 9.37 -2.78
N ASP A 120 11.47 9.93 -1.60
CA ASP A 120 12.24 9.62 -0.40
C ASP A 120 12.00 8.18 0.06
N VAL A 121 10.79 7.66 -0.13
CA VAL A 121 10.49 6.24 0.12
C VAL A 121 11.25 5.35 -0.85
N LEU A 122 11.26 5.67 -2.14
CA LEU A 122 12.04 4.91 -3.13
C LEU A 122 13.55 4.98 -2.86
N LEU A 123 14.07 6.14 -2.49
CA LEU A 123 15.49 6.30 -2.14
C LEU A 123 15.83 5.53 -0.86
N GLY A 124 15.01 5.65 0.18
CA GLY A 124 15.20 4.96 1.46
C GLY A 124 15.16 3.43 1.31
N ALA A 125 14.30 2.90 0.45
CA ALA A 125 14.24 1.47 0.15
C ALA A 125 15.38 0.97 -0.76
N GLY A 126 16.22 1.89 -1.28
CA GLY A 126 17.28 1.58 -2.24
C GLY A 126 16.76 1.33 -3.67
N PHE A 127 15.53 1.75 -3.97
CA PHE A 127 14.90 1.61 -5.30
C PHE A 127 15.10 2.85 -6.18
N GLY A 128 15.66 3.96 -5.68
CA GLY A 128 15.75 5.20 -6.46
C GLY A 128 16.66 5.15 -7.70
N ASN A 129 17.65 4.24 -7.73
CA ASN A 129 18.67 4.18 -8.80
C ASN A 129 18.43 3.10 -9.87
N ASP A 130 17.52 2.16 -9.62
CA ASP A 130 17.22 1.04 -10.51
C ASP A 130 15.71 0.82 -10.54
N LEU A 131 15.12 0.89 -11.74
CA LEU A 131 13.69 0.72 -11.93
C LEU A 131 13.24 -0.69 -11.53
N ASP A 132 14.07 -1.71 -11.73
CA ASP A 132 13.74 -3.12 -11.49
C ASP A 132 14.12 -3.59 -10.07
N ALA A 133 14.66 -2.71 -9.23
CA ALA A 133 15.12 -3.08 -7.90
C ALA A 133 14.01 -3.67 -7.01
N HIS A 134 12.78 -3.19 -7.19
CA HIS A 134 11.60 -3.68 -6.48
C HIS A 134 11.25 -5.12 -6.85
N ILE A 135 11.30 -5.45 -8.15
CA ILE A 135 11.05 -6.81 -8.68
C ILE A 135 12.11 -7.77 -8.15
N LYS A 136 13.39 -7.40 -8.25
CA LYS A 136 14.52 -8.23 -7.79
C LYS A 136 14.42 -8.52 -6.29
N TRP A 137 14.08 -7.50 -5.51
CA TRP A 137 13.91 -7.66 -4.06
C TRP A 137 12.69 -8.52 -3.73
N ALA A 138 11.55 -8.28 -4.38
CA ALA A 138 10.34 -9.07 -4.17
C ALA A 138 10.57 -10.56 -4.49
N ALA A 139 11.29 -10.87 -5.57
CA ALA A 139 11.64 -12.23 -5.94
C ALA A 139 12.53 -12.95 -4.91
N VAL A 140 13.34 -12.22 -4.14
CA VAL A 140 14.17 -12.82 -3.06
C VAL A 140 13.36 -13.06 -1.80
N ILE A 141 12.42 -12.16 -1.48
CA ILE A 141 11.65 -12.22 -0.23
C ILE A 141 10.44 -13.15 -0.32
N ALA A 142 9.81 -13.23 -1.50
CA ALA A 142 8.64 -14.09 -1.73
C ALA A 142 8.99 -15.51 -2.22
N ALA A 143 10.28 -15.86 -2.30
CA ALA A 143 10.76 -17.20 -2.68
C ALA A 143 10.81 -18.16 -1.48
#